data_AF-A0A926PFW8-F1
#
_entry.id   AF-A0A926PFW8-F1
#
_cell.length_a   1.000
_cell.length_b   1.000
_cell.length_c   1.000
_cell.angle_alpha   90.00
_cell.angle_beta   90.00
_cell.angle_gamma   90.00
#
_symmetry.space_group_name_H-M   'P 1'
#
loop_
_entity.id
_entity.type
_entity.pdbx_description
1 polymer ?
#
loop_
_entity_poly.entity_id
_entity_poly.type
_entity_poly.pdbx_seq_one_letter_code
_entity_poly.pdbx_strand_id
1 'polypeptide(L)' 'MSTQVLLLPGAIADLFADVSSSGQITLADRYGLMAAILEERLTEDERASVDRMLHACYRGRMKVVSEISALS' A
#
# COMPACT_ATOMS: atom_id res chain seq x y z
N MET A 1 7.28 -26.83 -9.48
CA MET A 1 7.96 -25.70 -8.82
C MET A 1 6.93 -24.58 -8.71
N SER A 2 6.48 -24.25 -7.50
CA SER A 2 5.55 -23.13 -7.30
C SER A 2 6.34 -21.84 -7.37
N THR A 3 6.25 -21.12 -8.48
CA THR A 3 6.77 -19.75 -8.57
C THR A 3 5.95 -18.89 -7.61
N GLN A 4 6.49 -18.62 -6.42
CA GLN A 4 5.90 -17.64 -5.51
C GLN A 4 6.14 -16.26 -6.12
N VAL A 5 5.13 -15.76 -6.83
CA VAL A 5 5.10 -14.40 -7.35
C VAL A 5 5.09 -13.47 -6.14
N LEU A 6 6.11 -12.62 -6.02
CA LEU A 6 6.08 -11.50 -5.10
C LEU A 6 5.19 -10.44 -5.76
N LEU A 7 4.01 -10.20 -5.22
CA LEU A 7 3.00 -9.37 -5.89
C LEU A 7 3.43 -7.90 -6.03
N LEU A 8 4.26 -7.40 -5.11
CA LEU A 8 4.65 -5.99 -5.03
C LEU A 8 6.12 -5.81 -4.59
N PRO A 9 7.13 -6.24 -5.38
CA PRO A 9 8.53 -6.02 -5.05
C PRO A 9 8.86 -4.53 -5.04
N GLY A 10 9.20 -3.94 -3.88
CA GLY A 10 9.58 -2.53 -3.78
C GLY A 10 8.45 -1.51 -4.04
N ALA A 11 7.26 -1.95 -4.44
CA ALA A 11 6.14 -1.07 -4.77
C ALA A 11 5.50 -0.41 -3.54
N ILE A 12 5.79 -0.88 -2.33
CA ILE A 12 5.32 -0.23 -1.09
C ILE A 12 5.95 1.15 -0.91
N ALA A 13 7.20 1.36 -1.33
CA ALA A 13 7.87 2.65 -1.21
C ALA A 13 7.25 3.69 -2.16
N ASP A 14 7.01 3.29 -3.42
CA ASP A 14 6.35 4.13 -4.42
C ASP A 14 4.92 4.46 -3.99
N LEU A 15 4.16 3.45 -3.56
CA LEU A 15 2.82 3.65 -3.01
C LEU A 15 2.85 4.62 -1.82
N PHE A 16 3.79 4.46 -0.89
CA PHE A 16 3.92 5.34 0.26
C PHE A 16 4.16 6.80 -0.15
N ALA A 17 5.02 7.04 -1.15
CA ALA A 17 5.26 8.38 -1.67
C ALA A 17 4.00 8.98 -2.29
N ASP A 18 3.30 8.21 -3.13
CA ASP A 18 2.08 8.65 -3.80
C ASP A 18 0.98 8.99 -2.82
N VAL A 19 0.63 8.08 -1.90
CA VAL A 19 -0.47 8.31 -0.93
C VAL A 19 -0.13 9.36 0.12
N SER A 20 1.15 9.57 0.42
CA SER A 20 1.60 10.65 1.30
C SER A 20 1.45 12.02 0.64
N SER A 21 1.62 12.09 -0.67
CA SER A 21 1.44 13.32 -1.45
C SER A 21 -0.03 13.64 -1.71
N SER A 22 -0.85 12.62 -2.03
CA SER A 22 -2.27 12.79 -2.38
C SER A 22 -3.18 12.84 -1.15
N GLY A 23 -2.77 12.19 -0.04
CA GLY A 23 -3.64 11.92 1.11
C GLY A 23 -4.75 10.91 0.81
N GLN A 24 -4.67 10.21 -0.33
CA GLN A 24 -5.69 9.29 -0.83
C GLN A 24 -5.12 7.89 -0.98
N ILE A 25 -5.89 6.90 -0.52
CA ILE A 25 -5.61 5.47 -0.76
C ILE A 25 -6.73 4.97 -1.68
N THR A 26 -6.39 4.58 -2.91
CA THR A 26 -7.37 4.05 -3.86
C THR A 26 -7.83 2.65 -3.44
N LEU A 27 -8.89 2.15 -4.08
CA LEU A 27 -9.30 0.75 -3.86
C LEU A 27 -8.21 -0.24 -4.31
N ALA A 28 -7.50 0.08 -5.40
CA ALA A 28 -6.39 -0.74 -5.88
C ALA A 28 -5.26 -0.80 -4.85
N ASP A 29 -4.87 0.35 -4.29
CA ASP A 29 -3.84 0.44 -3.25
C ASP A 29 -4.22 -0.35 -2.01
N ARG A 30 -5.49 -0.24 -1.57
CA ARG A 30 -5.99 -0.99 -0.43
C ARG A 30 -5.86 -2.50 -0.65
N TYR A 31 -6.26 -2.99 -1.82
CA TYR A 31 -6.15 -4.42 -2.12
C TYR A 31 -4.69 -4.86 -2.30
N GLY A 32 -3.83 -4.02 -2.88
CA GLY A 32 -2.39 -4.24 -2.95
C GLY A 32 -1.75 -4.34 -1.56
N LEU A 33 -2.09 -3.42 -0.65
CA LEU A 33 -1.65 -3.45 0.75
C LEU A 33 -2.15 -4.70 1.48
N MET A 34 -3.41 -5.08 1.32
CA MET A 34 -3.94 -6.31 1.91
C MET A 34 -3.17 -7.54 1.43
N ALA A 35 -2.89 -7.63 0.12
CA ALA A 35 -2.10 -8.73 -0.43
C ALA A 35 -0.68 -8.75 0.14
N ALA A 36 0.00 -7.59 0.16
CA ALA A 36 1.36 -7.47 0.67
C ALA A 36 1.48 -7.82 2.16
N ILE A 37 0.51 -7.42 2.98
CA ILE A 37 0.46 -7.75 4.41
C ILE A 37 0.27 -9.26 4.62
N LEU A 38 -0.61 -9.89 3.82
CA LEU A 38 -0.94 -11.32 3.95
C LEU A 38 0.17 -12.25 3.42
N GLU A 39 1.07 -11.76 2.56
CA GLU A 39 2.20 -12.55 2.07
C GLU A 39 3.30 -12.77 3.13
N GLU A 40 3.30 -12.00 4.23
CA GLU A 40 4.30 -12.06 5.32
C GLU A 40 5.76 -11.87 4.84
N ARG A 41 5.99 -11.29 3.66
CA ARG A 41 7.32 -11.07 3.06
C ARG A 41 7.85 -9.64 3.15
N LEU A 42 7.12 -8.76 3.85
CA LEU A 42 7.53 -7.38 4.01
C LEU A 42 8.84 -7.30 4.78
N THR A 43 9.79 -6.57 4.21
CA THR A 43 10.98 -6.09 4.93
C THR A 43 10.57 -5.15 6.07
N GLU A 44 11.49 -4.89 7.00
CA GLU A 44 11.22 -3.98 8.13
C GLU A 44 10.84 -2.57 7.64
N ASP A 45 11.51 -2.06 6.60
CA ASP A 45 11.24 -0.74 6.03
C ASP A 45 9.86 -0.67 5.36
N GLU A 46 9.47 -1.73 4.64
CA GLU A 46 8.15 -1.83 4.03
C GLU A 46 7.06 -1.94 5.10
N ARG A 47 7.28 -2.75 6.15
CA ARG A 47 6.37 -2.87 7.28
C ARG A 47 6.18 -1.54 8.00
N ALA A 48 7.27 -0.83 8.29
CA ALA A 48 7.21 0.49 8.89
C ALA A 48 6.46 1.51 8.01
N SER A 49 6.58 1.39 6.68
CA SER A 49 5.82 2.23 5.74
C SER A 49 4.33 1.92 5.77
N VAL A 50 3.95 0.64 5.79
CA VAL A 50 2.56 0.20 5.94
C VAL A 50 1.96 0.69 7.26
N ASP A 51 2.65 0.53 8.38
CA ASP A 51 2.19 0.97 9.69
C ASP A 51 1.94 2.48 9.73
N ARG A 52 2.81 3.28 9.09
CA ARG A 52 2.62 4.74 8.96
C ARG A 52 1.36 5.07 8.16
N MET A 53 1.09 4.38 7.06
CA MET A 53 -0.12 4.60 6.26
C MET A 53 -1.38 4.25 7.05
N LEU A 54 -1.41 3.08 7.71
CA LEU A 54 -2.53 2.66 8.54
C LEU A 54 -2.78 3.64 9.68
N HIS A 55 -1.72 4.09 10.35
CA HIS A 55 -1.82 5.10 11.40
C HIS A 55 -2.35 6.44 10.86
N ALA A 56 -1.86 6.92 9.73
CA ALA A 56 -2.34 8.16 9.11
C ALA A 56 -3.81 8.06 8.70
N CYS A 57 -4.25 6.90 8.19
CA CYS A 57 -5.66 6.61 7.87
C CYS A 57 -6.52 6.64 9.15
N TYR A 58 -6.07 5.96 10.21
CA TYR A 58 -6.75 5.97 11.51
C TYR A 58 -6.88 7.38 12.11
N ARG A 59 -5.87 8.24 11.91
CA ARG A 59 -5.89 9.64 12.34
C ARG A 59 -6.67 10.57 11.40
N GLY A 60 -7.28 10.05 10.33
CA GLY A 60 -8.03 10.82 9.33
C GLY A 60 -7.16 11.71 8.45
N ARG A 61 -5.83 11.53 8.45
CA ARG A 61 -4.88 12.27 7.60
C ARG A 61 -4.80 11.70 6.18
N MET A 62 -5.16 10.43 6.01
CA MET A 62 -5.35 9.78 4.72
C MET A 62 -6.78 9.25 4.64
N LYS A 63 -7.34 9.20 3.43
CA LYS A 63 -8.70 8.69 3.19
C LYS A 63 -8.69 7.63 2.12
N VAL A 64 -9.44 6.56 2.36
CA VAL A 64 -9.73 5.58 1.31
C VAL A 64 -10.76 6.19 0.36
N VAL A 65 -10.43 6.25 -0.93
CA VAL A 65 -11.30 6.77 -1.98
C VAL A 65 -11.76 5.64 -2.89
N SER A 66 -12.96 5.78 -3.45
CA SER A 66 -13.55 4.81 -4.38
C SER A 66 -12.98 4.90 -5.80
N GLU A 67 -11.97 5.76 -6.01
CA GLU A 67 -11.24 5.83 -7.25
C GLU A 67 -10.53 4.49 -7.48
N ILE A 68 -10.70 3.96 -8.68
CA ILE A 68 -9.85 2.90 -9.22
C ILE A 68 -8.71 3.66 -9.89
N SER A 69 -7.44 3.28 -9.68
CA SER A 69 -6.31 3.89 -10.41
C SER A 69 -6.62 3.91 -11.90
N ALA A 70 -7.11 5.05 -12.38
CA ALA A 70 -7.38 5.25 -13.78
C ALA A 70 -6.02 5.51 -14.39
N LEU A 71 -5.60 4.65 -15.31
CA LEU A 71 -4.50 4.93 -16.22
C LEU A 71 -4.72 6.34 -16.78
N SER A 72 -3.88 7.27 -16.35
CA SER A 72 -3.77 8.63 -16.89
C SER A 72 -2.68 8.62 -17.95
#